data_AF-A0A1Y2EUT6-F1
#
_entry.id   AF-A0A1Y2EUT6-F1
#
_cell.length_a   1.000
_cell.length_b   1.000
_cell.length_c   1.000
_cell.angle_alpha   90.00
_cell.angle_beta   90.00
_cell.angle_gamma   90.00
#
_symmetry.space_group_name_H-M   'P 1'
#
loop_
_entity.id
_entity.type
_entity.pdbx_description
1 polymer ?
#
loop_
_entity_poly.entity_id
_entity_poly.type
_entity_poly.pdbx_seq_one_letter_code
_entity_poly.pdbx_strand_id
1 'polypeptide(L)'
;MTLYLFASSGEASDGGHFTAKHEARQELESYVASVENTINSPEIEKKVERQAKAAVESELAKALERLEIVDSTADQLKKNHLLLRRAMQKAMSGGR
;
A
#
# COMPACT_ATOMS: atom_id res chain seq x y z
N MET A 1 14.31 25.29 -7.66
CA MET A 1 13.62 25.33 -8.96
C MET A 1 14.33 24.34 -9.87
N THR A 2 13.66 23.22 -10.15
CA THR A 2 13.85 22.29 -11.28
C THR A 2 15.28 21.87 -11.65
N LEU A 3 15.62 20.61 -11.35
CA LEU A 3 16.09 19.61 -12.34
C LEU A 3 16.54 18.35 -11.59
N TYR A 4 15.58 17.44 -11.33
CA TYR A 4 15.87 16.02 -11.08
C TYR A 4 16.18 15.40 -12.45
N LEU A 5 17.42 15.59 -12.89
CA LEU A 5 17.98 14.92 -14.06
C LEU A 5 19.22 14.17 -13.57
N PHE A 6 19.01 12.98 -13.02
CA PHE A 6 20.07 12.00 -12.89
C PHE A 6 19.62 10.72 -13.58
N ALA A 7 20.36 10.41 -14.64
CA ALA A 7 20.17 9.31 -15.56
C ALA A 7 20.67 7.98 -15.00
N SER A 8 20.33 6.92 -15.74
CA SER A 8 21.07 5.65 -15.86
C SER A 8 21.02 4.66 -14.69
N SER A 9 20.17 3.64 -14.87
CA SER A 9 20.64 2.27 -15.13
C SER A 9 19.48 1.56 -15.84
N GLY A 10 19.60 1.15 -17.10
CA GLY A 10 20.24 -0.11 -17.46
C GLY A 10 19.23 -1.25 -17.33
N GLU A 11 19.09 -2.09 -18.37
CA GLU A 11 18.26 -3.32 -18.42
C GLU A 11 16.84 -3.17 -19.00
N ALA A 12 16.76 -2.72 -20.25
CA ALA A 12 15.71 -3.17 -21.15
C ALA A 12 16.10 -4.56 -21.69
N SER A 13 15.56 -5.66 -21.13
CA SER A 13 15.45 -6.97 -21.83
C SER A 13 14.50 -8.01 -21.21
N ASP A 14 13.99 -7.83 -19.97
CA ASP A 14 12.96 -8.70 -19.34
C ASP A 14 11.70 -7.91 -18.86
N GLY A 15 11.40 -6.84 -19.59
CA GLY A 15 10.73 -5.63 -19.07
C GLY A 15 9.25 -5.70 -18.66
N GLY A 16 8.54 -6.81 -18.87
CA GLY A 16 7.11 -6.88 -18.50
C GLY A 16 6.89 -7.24 -17.02
N HIS A 17 7.62 -8.24 -16.53
CA HIS A 17 7.38 -8.82 -15.21
C HIS A 17 8.08 -8.05 -14.08
N PHE A 18 9.28 -7.54 -14.35
CA PHE A 18 10.02 -6.72 -13.39
C PHE A 18 9.34 -5.36 -13.17
N THR A 19 8.90 -4.71 -14.25
CA THR A 19 8.16 -3.44 -14.20
C THR A 19 6.84 -3.61 -13.45
N ALA A 20 6.04 -4.63 -13.77
CA ALA A 20 4.76 -4.84 -13.11
C ALA A 20 4.89 -5.13 -11.60
N LYS A 21 5.95 -5.83 -11.18
CA LYS A 21 6.26 -6.05 -9.76
C LYS A 21 6.70 -4.75 -9.08
N HIS A 22 7.58 -4.00 -9.73
CA HIS A 22 8.13 -2.76 -9.20
C HIS A 22 7.04 -1.68 -9.05
N GLU A 23 6.17 -1.52 -10.04
CA GLU A 23 5.00 -0.64 -9.97
C GLU A 23 4.04 -1.06 -8.87
N ALA A 24 3.69 -2.36 -8.80
CA ALA A 24 2.80 -2.86 -7.75
C ALA A 24 3.37 -2.65 -6.33
N ARG A 25 4.70 -2.72 -6.20
CA ARG A 25 5.39 -2.44 -4.94
C ARG A 25 5.30 -0.96 -4.58
N GLN A 26 5.60 -0.06 -5.52
CA GLN A 26 5.50 1.39 -5.30
C GLN A 26 4.06 1.83 -4.97
N GLU A 27 3.06 1.28 -5.65
CA GLU A 27 1.65 1.55 -5.34
C GLU A 27 1.30 1.11 -3.92
N LEU A 28 1.74 -0.10 -3.51
CA LEU A 28 1.50 -0.60 -2.17
C LEU A 28 2.19 0.27 -1.11
N GLU A 29 3.46 0.63 -1.31
CA GLU A 29 4.22 1.50 -0.41
C GLU A 29 3.58 2.89 -0.27
N SER A 30 3.17 3.50 -1.39
CA SER A 30 2.47 4.78 -1.37
C SER A 30 1.13 4.69 -0.63
N TYR A 31 0.38 3.61 -0.85
CA TYR A 31 -0.92 3.42 -0.21
C TYR A 31 -0.78 3.13 1.29
N VAL A 32 0.20 2.33 1.70
CA VAL A 32 0.51 2.06 3.12
C VAL A 32 0.81 3.37 3.85
N ALA A 33 1.71 4.20 3.32
CA ALA A 33 2.04 5.49 3.93
C ALA A 33 0.80 6.42 4.02
N SER A 34 -0.04 6.42 2.99
CA SER A 34 -1.30 7.18 3.00
C SER A 34 -2.28 6.69 4.06
N VAL A 35 -2.44 5.37 4.18
CA VAL A 35 -3.32 4.74 5.17
C VAL A 35 -2.80 4.97 6.58
N GLU A 36 -1.49 4.83 6.84
CA GLU A 36 -0.88 5.15 8.14
C GLU A 36 -1.18 6.58 8.57
N ASN A 37 -0.97 7.54 7.69
CA ASN A 37 -1.25 8.94 8.00
C ASN A 37 -2.76 9.15 8.27
N THR A 38 -3.61 8.50 7.48
CA THR A 38 -5.07 8.61 7.60
C THR A 38 -5.58 7.97 8.88
N ILE A 39 -5.16 6.76 9.23
CA ILE A 39 -5.67 6.02 10.39
C ILE A 39 -5.11 6.52 11.73
N ASN A 40 -3.92 7.11 11.70
CA ASN A 40 -3.33 7.80 12.85
C ASN A 40 -3.84 9.25 12.97
N SER A 41 -4.63 9.74 12.01
CA SER A 41 -5.21 11.07 12.11
C SER A 41 -6.32 11.12 13.18
N PRO A 42 -6.31 12.11 14.09
CA PRO A 42 -7.29 12.22 15.17
C PRO A 42 -8.72 12.45 14.67
N GLU A 43 -8.89 12.94 13.43
CA GLU A 43 -10.19 13.12 12.80
C GLU A 43 -10.82 11.79 12.38
N ILE A 44 -10.02 10.84 11.91
CA ILE A 44 -10.47 9.52 11.47
C ILE A 44 -10.71 8.63 12.68
N GLU A 45 -9.87 8.73 13.70
CA GLU A 45 -10.04 7.99 14.95
C GLU A 45 -11.38 8.30 15.65
N LYS A 46 -11.94 9.49 15.44
CA LYS A 46 -13.28 9.87 15.93
C LYS A 46 -14.43 9.37 15.06
N LYS A 47 -14.19 9.07 13.78
CA LYS A 47 -15.21 8.66 12.79
C LYS A 47 -15.26 7.15 12.58
N VAL A 48 -14.16 6.45 12.80
CA VAL A 48 -14.01 5.02 12.56
C VAL A 48 -14.17 4.26 13.87
N GLU A 49 -14.96 3.18 13.84
CA GLU A 49 -15.12 2.30 14.99
C GLU A 49 -13.78 1.59 15.32
N ARG A 50 -13.46 1.43 16.62
CA ARG A 50 -12.22 0.78 17.06
C ARG A 50 -11.98 -0.59 16.41
N GLN A 51 -13.03 -1.38 16.23
CA GLN A 51 -12.93 -2.68 15.56
C GLN A 51 -12.55 -2.54 14.09
N ALA A 52 -13.12 -1.57 13.38
CA ALA A 52 -12.77 -1.29 11.99
C ALA A 52 -11.35 -0.73 11.86
N LYS A 53 -10.91 0.11 12.82
CA LYS A 53 -9.53 0.60 12.90
C LYS A 53 -8.55 -0.57 13.06
N ALA A 54 -8.80 -1.47 14.01
CA ALA A 54 -7.97 -2.65 14.25
C ALA A 54 -7.91 -3.58 13.02
N ALA A 55 -9.00 -3.70 12.26
CA ALA A 55 -9.00 -4.48 11.03
C ALA A 55 -8.07 -3.85 9.95
N VAL A 56 -8.08 -2.52 9.80
CA VAL A 56 -7.17 -1.83 8.88
C VAL A 56 -5.71 -1.97 9.33
N GLU A 57 -5.43 -1.78 10.62
CA GLU A 57 -4.08 -1.95 11.19
C GLU A 57 -3.56 -3.38 10.99
N SER A 58 -4.44 -4.39 11.12
CA SER A 58 -4.09 -5.79 10.83
C SER A 58 -3.73 -6.02 9.36
N GLU A 59 -4.51 -5.46 8.43
CA GLU A 59 -4.18 -5.58 6.99
C GLU A 59 -2.95 -4.74 6.61
N LEU A 60 -2.73 -3.61 7.28
CA LEU A 60 -1.53 -2.78 7.10
C LEU A 60 -0.28 -3.55 7.51
N ALA A 61 -0.30 -4.22 8.66
CA ALA A 61 0.80 -5.06 9.12
C ALA A 61 1.12 -6.19 8.12
N LYS A 62 0.08 -6.84 7.57
CA LYS A 62 0.25 -7.88 6.52
C LYS A 62 0.83 -7.30 5.23
N ALA A 63 0.42 -6.10 4.84
CA ALA A 63 0.96 -5.40 3.67
C ALA A 63 2.45 -5.06 3.86
N LEU A 64 2.84 -4.58 5.03
CA LEU A 64 4.22 -4.29 5.40
C LEU A 64 5.09 -5.56 5.40
N GLU A 65 4.62 -6.64 6.03
CA GLU A 65 5.28 -7.95 5.98
C GLU A 65 5.47 -8.43 4.54
N ARG A 66 4.46 -8.21 3.67
CA ARG A 66 4.55 -8.55 2.25
C ARG A 66 5.63 -7.76 1.50
N LEU A 67 5.82 -6.50 1.85
CA LEU A 67 6.84 -5.63 1.25
C LEU A 67 8.26 -6.03 1.66
N GLU A 68 8.42 -6.59 2.86
CA GLU A 68 9.71 -7.12 3.33
C GLU A 68 10.12 -8.41 2.61
N ILE A 69 9.15 -9.18 2.10
CA ILE A 69 9.42 -10.39 1.31
C ILE A 69 9.95 -10.02 -0.08
N VAL A 70 11.26 -10.25 -0.29
CA VAL A 70 11.98 -9.97 -1.54
C VAL A 70 11.39 -10.74 -2.73
N ASP A 71 10.95 -11.99 -2.51
CA ASP A 71 10.35 -12.87 -3.52
C ASP A 71 8.84 -12.67 -3.74
N SER A 72 8.24 -11.61 -3.18
CA SER A 72 6.84 -11.31 -3.43
C SER A 72 6.58 -11.10 -4.93
N THR A 73 5.54 -11.75 -5.43
CA THR A 73 5.07 -11.59 -6.82
C THR A 73 4.16 -10.38 -6.97
N ALA A 74 4.05 -9.85 -8.19
CA ALA A 74 3.19 -8.69 -8.49
C ALA A 74 1.72 -8.94 -8.06
N ASP A 75 1.19 -10.15 -8.30
CA ASP A 75 -0.17 -10.52 -7.89
C ASP A 75 -0.36 -10.50 -6.37
N GLN A 76 0.65 -10.93 -5.61
CA GLN A 76 0.59 -10.92 -4.15
C GLN A 76 0.62 -9.49 -3.61
N LEU A 77 1.44 -8.60 -4.19
CA LEU A 77 1.48 -7.18 -3.82
C LEU A 77 0.14 -6.50 -4.15
N LYS A 78 -0.39 -6.71 -5.36
CA LYS A 78 -1.70 -6.19 -5.78
C LYS A 78 -2.83 -6.72 -4.91
N LYS A 79 -2.78 -7.99 -4.51
CA LYS A 79 -3.77 -8.58 -3.60
C LYS A 79 -3.74 -7.91 -2.23
N ASN A 80 -2.57 -7.69 -1.64
CA ASN A 80 -2.45 -7.00 -0.34
C ASN A 80 -2.89 -5.54 -0.44
N HIS A 81 -2.55 -4.85 -1.54
CA HIS A 81 -3.05 -3.50 -1.81
C HIS A 81 -4.59 -3.46 -1.85
N LEU A 82 -5.22 -4.38 -2.57
CA LEU A 82 -6.68 -4.48 -2.65
C LEU A 82 -7.32 -4.80 -1.30
N LEU A 83 -6.73 -5.68 -0.50
CA LEU A 83 -7.22 -6.02 0.84
C LEU A 83 -7.15 -4.82 1.77
N LEU A 84 -6.01 -4.13 1.83
CA LEU A 84 -5.82 -2.91 2.62
C LEU A 84 -6.80 -1.83 2.20
N ARG A 85 -6.98 -1.62 0.89
CA ARG A 85 -7.93 -0.64 0.35
C ARG A 85 -9.38 -0.97 0.74
N ARG A 86 -9.77 -2.24 0.67
CA ARG A 86 -11.12 -2.67 1.07
C ARG A 86 -11.34 -2.53 2.57
N ALA A 87 -10.33 -2.84 3.38
CA ALA A 87 -10.40 -2.63 4.83
C ALA A 87 -10.59 -1.15 5.15
N MET A 88 -9.81 -0.27 4.51
CA MET A 88 -9.89 1.18 4.72
C MET A 88 -11.23 1.74 4.24
N GLN A 89 -11.75 1.28 3.10
CA GLN A 89 -13.08 1.65 2.64
C GLN A 89 -14.18 1.22 3.61
N LYS A 90 -14.11 -0.02 4.14
CA LYS A 90 -15.07 -0.49 5.16
C LYS A 90 -14.99 0.33 6.44
N ALA A 91 -13.79 0.69 6.86
CA ALA A 91 -13.57 1.55 8.03
C ALA A 91 -14.16 2.96 7.82
N MET A 92 -13.95 3.56 6.66
CA MET A 92 -14.50 4.88 6.31
C MET A 92 -15.99 4.88 6.06
N SER A 93 -16.55 3.81 5.47
CA SER A 93 -17.97 3.79 5.12
C SER A 93 -18.88 3.74 6.34
N GLY A 94 -18.33 3.39 7.51
CA GLY A 94 -19.13 3.06 8.69
C GLY A 94 -19.97 1.82 8.44
N GLY A 95 -20.08 0.92 9.42
CA GLY A 95 -21.08 -0.14 9.36
C GLY A 95 -22.44 0.48 9.02
N ARG A 96 -23.09 -0.01 7.96
CA ARG A 96 -24.51 0.28 7.75
C ARG A 96 -25.31 -0.29 8.91
#